data_AF-A0A944SUE5-F1
#
_entry.id   AF-A0A944SUE5-F1
#
_cell.length_a   1.000
_cell.length_b   1.000
_cell.length_c   1.000
_cell.angle_alpha   90.00
_cell.angle_beta   90.00
_cell.angle_gamma   90.00
#
_symmetry.space_group_name_H-M   'P 1'
#
loop_
_entity.id
_entity.type
_entity.pdbx_description
1 polymer ?
#
loop_
_entity_poly.entity_id
_entity_poly.type
_entity_poly.pdbx_seq_one_letter_code
_entity_poly.pdbx_strand_id
1 'polypeptide(L)'
;MTKLVRVMITLTYLLSSPTQAEPMSGKKLYQAYCAQCHGMEGDGYGINVEFMEVLPRDHTDTEEMVTRTDEDLFKVIKFGGKSIDKSVLMPNWDGILTDNEIDLLVAYLRVLCCEQEGE
;
A
#
# COMPACT_ATOMS: atom_id res chain seq x y z
N MET A 1 -59.62 10.37 -40.41
CA MET A 1 -58.26 9.96 -40.85
C MET A 1 -57.25 10.72 -40.01
N THR A 2 -56.39 9.97 -39.32
CA THR A 2 -55.73 10.26 -38.04
C THR A 2 -54.62 11.32 -38.11
N LYS A 3 -54.62 12.25 -37.13
CA LYS A 3 -53.52 13.20 -36.90
C LYS A 3 -52.34 12.42 -36.29
N LEU A 4 -51.22 12.37 -37.00
CA LEU A 4 -49.96 11.81 -36.52
C LEU A 4 -49.36 12.76 -35.46
N VAL A 5 -49.46 12.38 -34.19
CA VAL A 5 -48.70 13.01 -33.09
C VAL A 5 -47.31 12.36 -33.09
N ARG A 6 -46.30 13.09 -33.55
CA ARG A 6 -44.90 12.68 -33.43
C ARG A 6 -44.46 12.90 -31.98
N VAL A 7 -44.47 11.83 -31.18
CA VAL A 7 -43.86 11.81 -29.85
C VAL A 7 -42.34 11.80 -30.06
N MET A 8 -41.69 12.96 -29.91
CA MET A 8 -40.23 13.01 -29.77
C MET A 8 -39.87 12.51 -28.37
N ILE A 9 -39.53 11.22 -28.27
CA ILE A 9 -38.95 10.63 -27.07
C ILE A 9 -37.53 11.22 -26.95
N THR A 10 -37.37 12.28 -26.17
CA THR A 10 -36.03 12.73 -25.74
C THR A 10 -35.48 11.69 -24.80
N LEU A 11 -34.63 10.81 -25.32
CA LEU A 11 -33.83 9.86 -24.56
C LEU A 11 -32.81 10.65 -23.74
N THR A 12 -33.16 11.00 -22.49
CA THR A 12 -32.20 11.52 -21.51
C THR A 12 -31.23 10.40 -21.16
N TYR A 13 -30.10 10.37 -21.86
CA TYR A 13 -28.94 9.57 -21.50
C TYR A 13 -28.45 10.03 -20.12
N LEU A 14 -28.67 9.21 -19.10
CA LEU A 14 -27.97 9.32 -17.82
C LEU A 14 -26.49 9.07 -18.12
N LEU A 15 -25.69 10.14 -18.14
CA LEU A 15 -24.24 10.05 -18.20
C LEU A 15 -23.75 9.47 -16.86
N SER A 16 -23.72 8.15 -16.75
CA SER A 16 -22.95 7.48 -15.71
C SER A 16 -21.47 7.68 -16.03
N SER A 17 -20.83 8.65 -15.38
CA SER A 17 -19.37 8.76 -15.39
C SER A 17 -18.77 7.45 -14.90
N PRO A 18 -17.68 6.95 -15.49
CA PRO A 18 -16.97 5.81 -14.91
C PRO A 18 -16.54 6.19 -13.50
N THR A 19 -16.85 5.34 -12.52
CA THR A 19 -16.33 5.52 -11.17
C THR A 19 -14.81 5.45 -11.24
N GLN A 20 -14.13 6.55 -10.96
CA GLN A 20 -12.69 6.51 -10.74
C GLN A 20 -12.46 5.59 -9.54
N ALA A 21 -11.55 4.62 -9.66
CA ALA A 21 -11.17 3.82 -8.52
C ALA A 21 -10.54 4.75 -7.47
N GLU A 22 -11.04 4.70 -6.23
CA GLU A 22 -10.49 5.47 -5.13
C GLU A 22 -9.02 5.05 -4.90
N PRO A 23 -8.10 6.01 -4.71
CA PRO A 23 -6.70 5.71 -4.43
C PRO A 23 -6.56 4.85 -3.17
N MET A 24 -5.70 3.83 -3.23
CA MET A 24 -5.45 2.94 -2.10
C MET A 24 -4.68 3.70 -1.01
N SER A 25 -5.10 3.55 0.25
CA SER A 25 -4.35 4.11 1.38
C SER A 25 -3.11 3.29 1.69
N GLY A 26 -2.11 3.89 2.35
CA GLY A 26 -0.90 3.20 2.82
C GLY A 26 -1.19 1.93 3.60
N LYS A 27 -2.17 1.96 4.51
CA LYS A 27 -2.64 0.77 5.25
C LYS A 27 -3.12 -0.36 4.32
N LYS A 28 -3.94 -0.03 3.32
CA LYS A 28 -4.47 -1.03 2.37
C LYS A 28 -3.37 -1.59 1.48
N LEU A 29 -2.44 -0.76 1.04
CA LEU A 29 -1.26 -1.18 0.29
C LEU A 29 -0.40 -2.13 1.15
N TYR A 30 -0.15 -1.78 2.41
CA TYR A 30 0.64 -2.58 3.33
C TYR A 30 0.03 -3.96 3.55
N GLN A 31 -1.29 -4.01 3.78
CA GLN A 31 -2.02 -5.28 3.95
C GLN A 31 -1.97 -6.13 2.68
N ALA A 32 -2.04 -5.52 1.49
CA ALA A 32 -2.00 -6.24 0.22
C ALA A 32 -0.61 -6.80 -0.09
N TYR A 33 0.45 -6.01 0.12
CA TYR A 33 1.79 -6.30 -0.42
C TYR A 33 2.83 -6.67 0.63
N CYS A 34 2.71 -6.20 1.87
CA CYS A 34 3.77 -6.27 2.87
C CYS A 34 3.45 -7.28 4.00
N ALA A 35 2.19 -7.32 4.42
CA ALA A 35 1.76 -8.06 5.63
C ALA A 35 1.97 -9.58 5.56
N GLN A 36 2.06 -10.15 4.35
CA GLN A 36 2.33 -11.58 4.18
C GLN A 36 3.68 -12.00 4.78
N CYS A 37 4.65 -11.09 4.83
CA CYS A 37 5.94 -11.30 5.49
C CYS A 37 6.07 -10.48 6.78
N HIS A 38 5.69 -9.21 6.75
CA HIS A 38 5.87 -8.31 7.90
C HIS A 38 4.73 -8.36 8.94
N GLY A 39 3.73 -9.22 8.77
CA GLY A 39 2.59 -9.33 9.69
C GLY A 39 1.50 -8.28 9.44
N MET A 40 0.26 -8.60 9.84
CA MET A 40 -0.89 -7.67 9.68
C MET A 40 -0.76 -6.44 10.55
N GLU A 41 -0.16 -6.59 11.73
CA GLU A 41 0.13 -5.50 12.67
C GLU A 41 1.53 -4.91 12.48
N GLY A 42 2.36 -5.51 11.62
CA GLY A 42 3.72 -5.04 11.34
C GLY A 42 4.82 -5.61 12.23
N ASP A 43 4.52 -6.61 13.05
CA ASP A 43 5.41 -7.24 14.03
C ASP A 43 6.52 -8.14 13.44
N GLY A 44 6.60 -8.26 12.11
CA GLY A 44 7.57 -9.12 11.44
C GLY A 44 7.19 -10.60 11.39
N TYR A 45 6.00 -10.98 11.87
CA TYR A 45 5.52 -12.38 11.92
C TYR A 45 4.40 -12.65 10.91
N GLY A 46 4.65 -12.35 9.64
CA GLY A 46 3.72 -12.70 8.56
C GLY A 46 3.66 -14.21 8.28
N ILE A 47 2.61 -14.64 7.58
CA ILE A 47 2.37 -16.07 7.29
C ILE A 47 3.51 -16.76 6.52
N ASN A 48 4.33 -15.99 5.79
CA ASN A 48 5.42 -16.54 4.97
C ASN A 48 6.73 -16.75 5.74
N VAL A 49 6.83 -16.39 7.03
CA VAL A 49 8.12 -16.35 7.73
C VAL A 49 8.57 -17.67 8.36
N GLU A 50 7.70 -18.70 8.43
CA GLU A 50 7.95 -19.96 9.16
C GLU A 50 9.30 -20.63 8.81
N PHE A 51 9.72 -20.54 7.56
CA PHE A 51 10.96 -21.18 7.06
C PHE A 51 12.05 -20.17 6.66
N MET A 52 11.93 -18.91 7.07
CA MET A 52 12.95 -17.89 6.78
C MET A 52 14.08 -17.94 7.82
N GLU A 53 15.33 -17.96 7.36
CA GLU A 53 16.51 -17.86 8.25
C GLU A 53 16.69 -16.46 8.86
N VAL A 54 16.17 -15.44 8.17
CA VAL A 54 16.19 -14.04 8.60
C VAL A 54 14.77 -13.52 8.58
N LEU A 55 14.27 -13.14 9.75
CA LEU A 55 12.92 -12.59 9.85
C LEU A 55 12.84 -11.19 9.23
N PRO A 56 11.68 -10.83 8.66
CA PRO A 56 11.39 -9.46 8.29
C PRO A 56 11.49 -8.53 9.50
N ARG A 57 11.76 -7.25 9.22
CA ARG A 57 11.80 -6.22 10.25
C ARG A 57 10.44 -6.06 10.94
N ASP A 58 10.49 -5.89 12.25
CA ASP A 58 9.36 -5.41 13.05
C ASP A 58 9.21 -3.88 12.83
N HIS A 59 8.14 -3.48 12.17
CA HIS A 59 7.82 -2.08 11.89
C HIS A 59 7.12 -1.37 13.07
N THR A 60 6.78 -2.09 14.13
CA THR A 60 6.23 -1.55 15.38
C THR A 60 7.32 -1.20 16.40
N ASP A 61 8.53 -1.72 16.23
CA ASP A 61 9.69 -1.35 17.05
C ASP A 61 10.08 0.11 16.81
N THR A 62 9.63 1.00 17.71
CA THR A 62 9.90 2.44 17.63
C THR A 62 11.38 2.75 17.71
N GLU A 63 12.11 2.17 18.67
CA GLU A 63 13.54 2.44 18.88
C GLU A 63 14.32 2.12 17.61
N GLU A 64 13.92 1.04 16.96
CA GLU A 64 14.48 0.65 15.70
C GLU A 64 14.01 1.60 14.58
N MET A 65 12.72 1.72 14.30
CA MET A 65 12.20 2.42 13.12
C MET A 65 12.50 3.93 13.07
N VAL A 66 12.68 4.61 14.21
CA VAL A 66 13.00 6.05 14.24
C VAL A 66 14.39 6.37 13.70
N THR A 67 15.33 5.42 13.70
CA THR A 67 16.69 5.70 13.18
C THR A 67 16.78 5.61 11.65
N ARG A 68 15.67 5.28 10.97
CA ARG A 68 15.62 5.09 9.52
C ARG A 68 15.06 6.35 8.90
N THR A 69 15.68 6.85 7.84
CA THR A 69 15.14 8.00 7.12
C THR A 69 13.98 7.56 6.22
N ASP A 70 13.08 8.50 5.88
CA ASP A 70 12.01 8.21 4.91
C ASP A 70 12.59 7.83 3.54
N GLU A 71 13.74 8.39 3.16
CA GLU A 71 14.46 8.03 1.94
C GLU A 71 14.96 6.57 1.97
N ASP A 72 15.51 6.11 3.10
CA ASP A 72 15.94 4.72 3.25
C ASP A 72 14.74 3.76 3.18
N LEU A 73 13.63 4.11 3.83
CA LEU A 73 12.40 3.33 3.78
C LEU A 73 11.82 3.28 2.36
N PHE A 74 11.77 4.42 1.67
CA PHE A 74 11.35 4.50 0.28
C PHE A 74 12.24 3.64 -0.60
N LYS A 75 13.56 3.76 -0.45
CA LYS A 75 14.56 3.03 -1.25
C LYS A 75 14.41 1.52 -1.08
N VAL A 76 14.27 1.02 0.15
CA VAL A 76 14.15 -0.41 0.39
C VAL A 76 12.81 -0.98 -0.10
N ILE A 77 11.72 -0.22 -0.02
CA ILE A 77 10.44 -0.64 -0.61
C ILE A 77 10.58 -0.66 -2.14
N LYS A 78 11.11 0.42 -2.72
CA LYS A 78 11.20 0.54 -4.19
C LYS A 78 12.12 -0.51 -4.80
N PHE A 79 13.30 -0.73 -4.22
CA PHE A 79 14.38 -1.52 -4.81
C PHE A 79 14.72 -2.82 -4.05
N GLY A 80 13.93 -3.16 -3.02
CA GLY A 80 14.09 -4.39 -2.24
C GLY A 80 15.24 -4.37 -1.24
N GLY A 81 15.33 -5.43 -0.43
CA GLY A 81 16.28 -5.52 0.69
C GLY A 81 17.75 -5.42 0.26
N LYS A 82 18.10 -5.96 -0.92
CA LYS A 82 19.46 -5.90 -1.45
C LYS A 82 19.97 -4.47 -1.66
N SER A 83 19.08 -3.51 -1.90
CA SER A 83 19.45 -2.09 -2.14
C SER A 83 20.07 -1.40 -0.93
N ILE A 84 19.94 -2.00 0.25
CA ILE A 84 20.48 -1.54 1.53
C ILE A 84 21.27 -2.66 2.25
N ASP A 85 21.87 -3.56 1.47
CA ASP A 85 22.68 -4.68 1.97
C ASP A 85 21.92 -5.61 2.97
N LYS A 86 20.62 -5.81 2.74
CA LYS A 86 19.76 -6.75 3.47
C LYS A 86 19.30 -7.93 2.60
N SER A 87 18.49 -8.81 3.20
CA SER A 87 18.02 -10.05 2.58
C SER A 87 17.38 -9.81 1.21
N VAL A 88 17.74 -10.64 0.24
CA VAL A 88 17.13 -10.66 -1.10
C VAL A 88 15.68 -11.16 -1.09
N LEU A 89 15.22 -11.72 0.03
CA LEU A 89 13.83 -12.16 0.20
C LEU A 89 12.84 -11.00 0.27
N MET A 90 13.30 -9.78 0.60
CA MET A 90 12.48 -8.58 0.47
C MET A 90 12.51 -8.10 -0.99
N PRO A 91 11.42 -8.27 -1.76
CA PRO A 91 11.39 -7.95 -3.19
C PRO A 91 11.38 -6.44 -3.42
N ASN A 92 11.70 -6.03 -4.65
CA ASN A 92 11.48 -4.68 -5.16
C ASN A 92 10.03 -4.49 -5.62
N TRP A 93 9.52 -3.26 -5.53
CA TRP A 93 8.13 -2.92 -5.88
C TRP A 93 7.99 -1.86 -6.99
N ASP A 94 9.09 -1.37 -7.56
CA ASP A 94 9.13 -0.33 -8.61
C ASP A 94 8.41 -0.68 -9.92
N GLY A 95 8.13 -1.96 -10.17
CA GLY A 95 7.33 -2.42 -11.31
C GLY A 95 5.84 -2.61 -11.02
N ILE A 96 5.43 -2.47 -9.76
CA ILE A 96 4.06 -2.79 -9.28
C ILE A 96 3.40 -1.58 -8.64
N LEU A 97 4.16 -0.79 -7.87
CA LEU A 97 3.69 0.38 -7.15
C LEU A 97 4.29 1.65 -7.75
N THR A 98 3.48 2.70 -7.81
CA THR A 98 3.93 4.05 -8.14
C THR A 98 4.71 4.65 -6.97
N ASP A 99 5.54 5.66 -7.25
CA ASP A 99 6.31 6.37 -6.21
C ASP A 99 5.39 6.95 -5.13
N ASN A 100 4.24 7.49 -5.53
CA ASN A 100 3.24 7.99 -4.60
C ASN A 100 2.65 6.89 -3.70
N GLU A 101 2.45 5.67 -4.22
CA GLU A 101 2.00 4.54 -3.39
C GLU A 101 3.09 4.06 -2.43
N ILE A 102 4.36 4.16 -2.82
CA ILE A 102 5.50 3.89 -1.94
C ILE A 102 5.59 4.95 -0.84
N ASP A 103 5.40 6.24 -1.16
CA ASP A 103 5.34 7.31 -0.17
C ASP A 103 4.20 7.08 0.85
N LEU A 104 3.04 6.61 0.38
CA LEU A 104 1.93 6.24 1.26
C LEU A 104 2.28 5.05 2.18
N LEU A 105 3.05 4.08 1.69
CA LEU A 105 3.58 3.00 2.53
C LEU A 105 4.55 3.53 3.58
N VAL A 106 5.48 4.41 3.21
CA VAL A 106 6.42 5.04 4.16
C VAL A 106 5.67 5.80 5.25
N ALA A 107 4.67 6.59 4.88
CA ALA A 107 3.81 7.28 5.85
C ALA A 107 3.11 6.30 6.78
N TYR A 108 2.62 5.16 6.28
CA TYR A 108 2.00 4.16 7.13
C TYR A 108 2.98 3.46 8.07
N LEU A 109 4.24 3.26 7.66
CA LEU A 109 5.28 2.75 8.57
C LEU A 109 5.51 3.70 9.76
N ARG A 110 5.36 5.03 9.56
CA ARG A 110 5.42 6.01 10.67
C ARG A 110 4.24 5.90 11.61
N VAL A 111 3.05 5.60 11.09
CA VAL A 111 1.89 5.29 11.94
C VAL A 111 2.16 4.06 12.81
N LEU A 112 2.74 2.99 12.24
CA LEU A 112 3.02 1.76 12.98
C LEU A 112 4.02 1.97 14.12
N CYS A 113 5.15 2.63 13.86
CA CYS A 113 6.21 2.76 14.85
C CYS A 113 6.06 3.94 15.80
N CYS A 114 5.46 5.03 15.33
CA CYS A 114 5.87 6.35 15.82
C CYS A 114 4.70 7.28 16.15
N GLU A 115 3.47 6.90 15.80
CA GLU A 115 2.25 7.65 16.11
C GLU A 115 1.27 6.81 16.94
N GLN A 116 1.78 5.92 17.80
CA GLN A 116 0.95 5.17 18.76
C GLN A 116 0.22 6.19 19.65
N GLU A 117 -1.08 6.38 19.39
CA GLU A 117 -1.97 7.17 20.24
C GLU A 117 -1.90 6.58 21.65
N GLY A 118 -1.60 7.45 22.62
CA GLY A 118 -1.65 7.07 24.03
C GLY A 118 -3.03 6.51 24.38
N GLU A 119 -3.00 5.35 25.04
CA GLU A 119 -4.13 4.76 25.78
C GLU A 119 -4.80 5.78 26.72
#